data_AF-A0A432TSL7-F1
#
_entry.id   AF-A0A432TSL7-F1
#
_cell.length_a   1.000
_cell.length_b   1.000
_cell.length_c   1.000
_cell.angle_alpha   90.00
_cell.angle_beta   90.00
_cell.angle_gamma   90.00
#
_symmetry.space_group_name_H-M   'P 1'
#
loop_
_entity.id
_entity.type
_entity.pdbx_description
1 polymer ?
#
loop_
_entity_poly.entity_id
_entity_poly.type
_entity_poly.pdbx_seq_one_letter_code
_entity_poly.pdbx_strand_id
1 'polypeptide(L)' 'MLKITSLLFTLIILSGCVLTKVVTVPMRVTGAIISVIPVVGGSVDAVIDQTADAIDLIPI' A
#
# COMPACT_ATOMS: atom_id res chain seq x y z
N MET A 1 19.73 -39.76 -5.45
CA MET A 1 18.59 -39.21 -4.69
C MET A 1 18.64 -37.69 -4.53
N LEU A 2 19.80 -37.08 -4.25
CA LEU A 2 19.97 -35.63 -4.05
C LEU A 2 19.38 -34.73 -5.17
N LYS A 3 19.49 -35.15 -6.44
CA LYS A 3 18.95 -34.40 -7.59
C LYS A 3 17.42 -34.26 -7.57
N ILE A 4 16.71 -35.28 -7.11
CA ILE A 4 15.23 -35.28 -7.07
C ILE A 4 14.74 -34.38 -5.93
N THR A 5 15.44 -34.42 -4.78
CA THR A 5 15.15 -33.54 -3.63
C THR A 5 15.35 -32.07 -3.97
N SER A 6 16.40 -31.72 -4.72
CA SER A 6 16.64 -30.35 -5.19
C SER A 6 15.54 -29.86 -6.14
N LEU A 7 15.11 -30.70 -7.08
CA LEU A 7 14.05 -30.37 -8.04
C LEU A 7 12.71 -30.09 -7.34
N LEU A 8 12.38 -30.88 -6.31
CA LEU A 8 11.16 -30.71 -5.52
C LEU A 8 11.16 -29.37 -4.75
N PHE A 9 12.31 -28.98 -4.20
CA PHE A 9 12.47 -27.70 -3.51
C PHE A 9 12.26 -26.51 -4.46
N THR A 10 12.78 -26.59 -5.68
CA THR A 10 12.62 -25.52 -6.68
C THR A 10 11.16 -25.35 -7.12
N LEU A 11 10.40 -26.44 -7.26
CA LEU A 11 8.97 -26.41 -7.62
C LEU A 11 8.11 -25.74 -6.52
N ILE A 12 8.44 -25.98 -5.25
CA ILE A 12 7.76 -25.37 -4.11
C ILE A 12 8.01 -23.85 -4.07
N ILE A 13 9.27 -23.44 -4.29
CA ILE A 13 9.64 -22.02 -4.30
C ILE A 13 8.97 -21.29 -5.48
N LEU A 14 8.89 -21.92 -6.67
CA LEU A 14 8.26 -21.34 -7.85
C LEU A 14 6.74 -21.11 -7.65
N SER A 15 6.08 -21.98 -6.88
CA SER A 15 4.68 -21.82 -6.49
C SER A 15 4.49 -20.60 -5.57
N GLY A 16 5.46 -20.34 -4.67
CA GLY A 16 5.46 -19.16 -3.80
C GLY A 16 5.70 -17.83 -4.53
N CYS A 17 6.38 -17.84 -5.69
CA CYS A 17 6.58 -16.65 -6.51
C CYS A 17 5.26 -16.09 -7.07
N VAL A 18 4.28 -16.94 -7.39
CA VAL A 18 2.96 -16.48 -7.86
C VAL A 18 2.19 -15.84 -6.72
N LEU A 19 2.21 -16.45 -5.54
CA LEU A 19 1.53 -15.92 -4.34
C LEU A 19 2.06 -14.53 -3.96
N THR A 20 3.39 -14.37 -3.96
CA THR A 20 4.03 -13.08 -3.66
C THR A 20 3.72 -12.03 -4.74
N LYS A 21 3.64 -12.42 -6.02
CA LYS A 21 3.24 -11.52 -7.10
C LYS A 21 1.77 -11.08 -6.98
N VAL A 22 0.87 -12.00 -6.62
CA VAL A 22 -0.56 -11.69 -6.40
C VAL A 22 -0.77 -10.76 -5.22
N VAL A 23 0.05 -10.83 -4.16
CA VAL A 23 -0.10 -9.94 -2.98
C VAL A 23 0.60 -8.60 -3.20
N THR A 24 1.77 -8.58 -3.82
CA THR A 24 2.57 -7.35 -3.96
C THR A 24 2.11 -6.45 -5.11
N VAL A 25 1.50 -7.00 -6.16
CA VAL A 25 0.98 -6.21 -7.29
C VAL A 25 -0.19 -5.30 -6.87
N PRO A 26 -1.22 -5.77 -6.15
CA PRO A 26 -2.27 -4.91 -5.61
C PRO A 26 -1.71 -3.81 -4.74
N MET A 27 -0.73 -4.10 -3.87
CA MET A 27 -0.14 -3.07 -3.01
C MET A 27 0.49 -1.91 -3.81
N ARG A 28 1.14 -2.22 -4.94
CA ARG A 28 1.70 -1.21 -5.85
C ARG A 28 0.62 -0.45 -6.63
N VAL A 29 -0.39 -1.17 -7.12
CA VAL A 29 -1.50 -0.59 -7.89
C VAL A 29 -2.37 0.30 -7.01
N THR A 30 -2.71 -0.15 -5.81
CA THR A 30 -3.46 0.64 -4.81
C THR A 30 -2.70 1.91 -4.42
N GLY A 31 -1.38 1.83 -4.20
CA GLY A 31 -0.58 3.02 -3.93
C GLY A 31 -0.61 4.04 -5.08
N ALA A 32 -0.56 3.57 -6.33
CA ALA A 32 -0.69 4.44 -7.50
C ALA A 32 -2.09 5.07 -7.60
N ILE A 33 -3.15 4.30 -7.34
CA ILE A 33 -4.54 4.78 -7.38
C ILE A 33 -4.78 5.86 -6.30
N ILE A 34 -4.34 5.63 -5.06
CA ILE A 34 -4.48 6.59 -3.97
C ILE A 34 -3.74 7.90 -4.30
N SER A 35 -2.58 7.81 -4.95
CA SER A 35 -1.82 8.99 -5.39
C SER A 35 -2.54 9.84 -6.44
N VAL A 36 -3.48 9.27 -7.20
CA VAL A 36 -4.19 9.98 -8.29
C VAL A 36 -5.50 10.59 -7.80
N ILE A 37 -6.05 10.14 -6.66
CA ILE A 37 -7.37 10.54 -6.20
C ILE A 37 -7.27 11.79 -5.29
N PRO A 38 -7.67 12.98 -5.77
CA PRO A 38 -7.72 14.20 -4.94
C PRO A 38 -8.82 14.18 -3.87
N VAL A 39 -9.66 13.13 -3.83
CA VAL A 39 -10.79 13.02 -2.90
C VAL A 39 -10.33 12.97 -1.44
N VAL A 40 -9.17 12.36 -1.16
CA VAL A 40 -8.57 12.38 0.18
C VAL A 40 -7.90 13.73 0.46
N GLY A 41 -7.26 14.35 -0.53
CA GLY A 41 -6.63 15.66 -0.37
C GLY A 41 -7.64 16.75 0.04
N GLY A 42 -8.77 16.87 -0.68
CA GLY A 42 -9.76 17.90 -0.37
C GLY A 42 -10.51 17.69 0.95
N SER A 43 -10.68 16.43 1.38
CA SER A 43 -11.29 16.13 2.69
C SER A 43 -10.33 16.34 3.86
N VAL A 44 -9.04 16.07 3.66
CA VAL A 44 -7.99 16.35 4.64
C VAL A 44 -7.76 17.85 4.78
N ASP A 45 -7.65 18.59 3.68
CA ASP A 45 -7.47 20.04 3.69
C ASP A 45 -8.63 20.75 4.41
N ALA A 46 -9.88 20.34 4.16
CA ALA A 46 -11.05 20.92 4.84
C ALA A 46 -11.05 20.68 6.36
N VAL A 47 -10.57 19.52 6.82
CA VAL A 47 -10.42 19.22 8.25
C VAL A 47 -9.27 20.01 8.86
N ILE A 48 -8.18 20.20 8.12
CA ILE A 48 -7.03 20.99 8.55
C ILE A 48 -7.42 22.46 8.68
N ASP A 49 -8.10 23.05 7.69
CA ASP A 49 -8.58 24.44 7.74
C ASP A 49 -9.50 24.66 8.94
N GLN A 50 -10.47 23.77 9.17
CA GLN A 50 -11.38 23.89 10.31
C GLN A 50 -10.67 23.77 11.66
N THR A 51 -9.62 22.96 11.73
CA THR A 51 -8.78 22.83 12.92
C THR A 51 -7.90 24.07 13.10
N ALA A 52 -7.37 24.63 12.01
CA ALA A 52 -6.55 25.84 12.03
C ALA A 52 -7.37 27.06 12.47
N ASP A 53 -8.59 27.24 11.94
CA ASP A 53 -9.52 28.30 12.37
C ASP A 53 -9.84 28.20 13.87
N ALA A 54 -9.99 26.98 14.39
CA ALA A 54 -10.23 26.75 15.82
C ALA A 54 -9.02 27.10 16.70
N ILE A 55 -7.80 26.99 16.16
CA ILE A 55 -6.55 27.34 16.85
C ILE A 55 -6.29 28.86 16.77
N ASP A 56 -6.53 29.49 15.62
CA ASP A 56 -6.38 30.95 15.42
C ASP A 56 -7.36 31.76 16.27
N LEU A 57 -8.49 31.17 16.67
CA LEU A 57 -9.44 31.79 17.60
C LEU A 57 -8.93 31.82 19.05
N ILE A 58 -7.87 31.07 19.38
CA ILE A 58 -7.22 31.13 20.69
C ILE A 58 -6.35 32.39 20.71
N PRO A 59 -6.70 33.43 21.50
CA PRO A 59 -5.87 34.62 21.60
C PRO A 59 -4.66 34.31 22.49
N ILE A 60 -3.60 33.79 21.89
CA ILE A 60 -2.26 33.76 22.48
C ILE A 60 -1.55 35.10 22.25
#